data_AF-A0A8S2F777-F1
#
_entry.id   AF-A0A8S2F777-F1
#
_cell.length_a   1.000
_cell.length_b   1.000
_cell.length_c   1.000
_cell.angle_alpha   90.00
_cell.angle_beta   90.00
_cell.angle_gamma   90.00
#
_symmetry.space_group_name_H-M   'P 1'
#
loop_
_entity.id
_entity.type
_entity.pdbx_description
1 polymer ?
#
loop_
_entity_poly.entity_id
_entity_poly.type
_entity_poly.pdbx_seq_one_letter_code
_entity_poly.pdbx_strand_id
1 'polypeptide(L)'
;QPICMLAQHLPVVELVVFLDEVNTSSCLSSIKEMLVDRNINGLPFPENIFFTAAINPHTKPNENEKDDISVHRRDYLVHELPEALEHLKCRYGSLPDSQLRDYIKRKIEMLDINDDTQKMPLDDYVQSVLCDSILSAQQFCMIHLGAYALDTTVGENSVSQREIQRCFSIIDFFWKLRYDDELNDRRENNDDDNDNAPNPVACIALSIALIYYFRLPTVADRVQYGDLKSATREQFSKVLSRTIPNFDCIIQTELERFVTHENFLIPNGVALNQAVENRI
;
A
#
# COMPACT_ATOMS: atom_id res chain seq x y z
N GLN A 1 -15.42 -13.00 -30.80
CA GLN A 1 -14.84 -12.64 -29.49
C GLN A 1 -14.22 -13.89 -28.88
N PRO A 2 -12.94 -13.85 -28.43
CA PRO A 2 -12.22 -15.06 -27.99
C PRO A 2 -12.91 -15.83 -26.87
N ILE A 3 -13.51 -15.15 -25.90
CA ILE A 3 -14.17 -15.81 -24.77
C ILE A 3 -15.48 -16.52 -25.16
N CYS A 4 -16.26 -15.93 -26.07
CA CYS A 4 -17.48 -16.57 -26.58
C CYS A 4 -17.15 -17.82 -27.39
N MET A 5 -16.05 -17.79 -28.16
CA MET A 5 -15.58 -18.98 -28.86
C MET A 5 -15.13 -20.06 -27.88
N LEU A 6 -14.36 -19.70 -26.85
CA LEU A 6 -13.94 -20.65 -25.81
C LEU A 6 -15.14 -21.31 -25.11
N ALA A 7 -16.13 -20.51 -24.73
CA ALA A 7 -17.37 -20.97 -24.09
C ALA A 7 -18.11 -22.00 -24.95
N GLN A 8 -18.21 -21.77 -26.27
CA GLN A 8 -18.85 -22.69 -27.20
C GLN A 8 -18.09 -24.02 -27.36
N HIS A 9 -16.76 -24.00 -27.28
CA HIS A 9 -15.94 -25.23 -27.34
C HIS A 9 -15.94 -26.02 -26.04
N LEU A 10 -16.31 -25.39 -24.91
CA LEU A 10 -16.35 -25.99 -23.58
C LEU A 10 -17.76 -25.88 -22.95
N PRO A 11 -18.80 -26.47 -23.56
CA PRO A 11 -20.19 -26.24 -23.16
C PRO A 11 -20.54 -26.77 -21.76
N VAL A 12 -19.71 -27.66 -21.20
CA VAL A 12 -19.89 -28.23 -19.85
C VAL A 12 -19.15 -27.46 -18.75
N VAL A 13 -18.34 -26.45 -19.13
CA VAL A 13 -17.56 -25.64 -18.19
C VAL A 13 -18.21 -24.27 -18.08
N GLU A 14 -18.46 -23.83 -16.85
CA GLU A 14 -18.85 -22.45 -16.57
C GLU A 14 -17.62 -21.54 -16.55
N LEU A 15 -17.62 -20.54 -17.41
CA LEU A 15 -16.56 -19.53 -17.49
C LEU A 15 -16.97 -18.30 -16.67
N VAL A 16 -16.25 -18.06 -15.59
CA VAL A 16 -16.44 -16.87 -14.75
C VAL A 16 -15.56 -15.74 -15.26
N VAL A 17 -16.18 -14.60 -15.60
CA VAL A 17 -15.49 -13.36 -15.97
C VAL A 17 -15.64 -12.38 -14.82
N PHE A 18 -14.53 -12.10 -14.14
CA PHE A 18 -14.47 -11.09 -13.09
C PHE A 18 -13.91 -9.78 -13.64
N LEU A 19 -14.70 -8.72 -13.53
CA LEU A 19 -14.32 -7.37 -13.93
C LEU A 19 -14.00 -6.54 -12.68
N ASP A 20 -12.74 -6.16 -12.50
CA ASP A 20 -12.32 -5.39 -11.32
C ASP A 20 -12.46 -3.87 -11.56
N GLU A 21 -12.72 -3.12 -10.48
CA GLU A 21 -12.83 -1.65 -10.45
C GLU A 21 -13.68 -1.04 -11.61
N VAL A 22 -14.81 -1.66 -11.99
CA VAL A 22 -15.49 -1.33 -13.27
C VAL A 22 -16.00 0.09 -13.39
N ASN A 23 -16.30 0.74 -12.27
CA ASN A 23 -16.77 2.13 -12.26
C ASN A 23 -15.65 3.16 -12.42
N THR A 24 -14.40 2.74 -12.59
CA THR A 24 -13.32 3.62 -13.08
C THR A 24 -13.36 3.82 -14.60
N SER A 25 -14.10 2.96 -15.32
CA SER A 25 -14.22 3.01 -16.77
C SER A 25 -15.43 3.83 -17.24
N SER A 26 -15.28 4.50 -18.38
CA SER A 26 -16.38 5.22 -19.05
C SER A 26 -17.36 4.30 -19.78
N CYS A 27 -17.08 2.99 -19.87
CA CYS A 27 -17.91 2.03 -20.62
C CYS A 27 -18.98 1.32 -19.77
N LEU A 28 -19.46 1.93 -18.68
CA LEU A 28 -20.47 1.35 -17.79
C LEU A 28 -21.76 0.90 -18.50
N SER A 29 -22.14 1.56 -19.61
CA SER A 29 -23.27 1.14 -20.43
C SER A 29 -23.08 -0.25 -21.05
N SER A 30 -21.87 -0.53 -21.56
CA SER A 30 -21.53 -1.85 -22.10
C SER A 30 -21.44 -2.90 -20.98
N ILE A 31 -20.94 -2.52 -19.81
CA ILE A 31 -20.88 -3.42 -18.65
C ILE A 31 -22.29 -3.77 -18.16
N LYS A 32 -23.22 -2.81 -18.18
CA LYS A 32 -24.65 -3.07 -17.94
C LYS A 32 -25.21 -4.05 -18.96
N GLU A 33 -24.92 -3.86 -20.25
CA GLU A 33 -25.36 -4.76 -21.33
C GLU A 33 -24.89 -6.20 -21.06
N MET A 34 -23.64 -6.36 -20.62
CA MET A 34 -23.05 -7.66 -20.30
C MET A 34 -23.66 -8.31 -19.06
N LEU A 35 -23.81 -7.57 -17.96
CA LEU A 35 -24.28 -8.09 -16.68
C LEU A 35 -25.79 -8.32 -16.64
N VAL A 36 -26.56 -7.40 -17.22
CA VAL A 36 -28.04 -7.40 -17.13
C VAL A 36 -28.66 -8.03 -18.37
N ASP A 37 -28.27 -7.56 -19.57
CA ASP A 37 -28.93 -7.95 -20.81
C ASP A 37 -28.31 -9.21 -21.44
N ARG A 38 -27.21 -9.72 -20.86
CA ARG A 38 -26.42 -10.87 -21.34
C ARG A 38 -26.06 -10.77 -22.83
N ASN A 39 -25.74 -9.58 -23.30
CA ASN A 39 -25.28 -9.35 -24.66
C ASN A 39 -24.21 -8.25 -24.72
N ILE A 40 -23.59 -8.09 -25.88
CA ILE A 40 -22.65 -7.00 -26.15
C ILE A 40 -22.79 -6.53 -27.60
N ASN A 41 -23.06 -5.24 -27.79
CA ASN A 41 -23.46 -4.67 -29.07
C ASN A 41 -24.62 -5.45 -29.72
N GLY A 42 -25.59 -5.90 -28.91
CA GLY A 42 -26.75 -6.67 -29.34
C GLY A 42 -26.48 -8.14 -29.69
N LEU A 43 -25.26 -8.66 -29.50
CA LEU A 43 -24.94 -10.07 -29.70
C LEU A 43 -25.00 -10.82 -28.36
N PRO A 44 -25.83 -11.88 -28.23
CA PRO A 44 -25.99 -12.61 -26.97
C PRO A 44 -24.73 -13.39 -26.60
N PHE A 45 -24.44 -13.46 -25.30
CA PHE A 45 -23.40 -14.34 -24.77
C PHE A 45 -23.88 -15.79 -24.68
N PRO A 46 -22.97 -16.78 -24.85
CA PRO A 46 -23.23 -18.17 -24.47
C PRO A 46 -23.73 -18.30 -23.02
N GLU A 47 -24.57 -19.30 -22.76
CA GLU A 47 -25.19 -19.50 -21.44
C GLU A 47 -24.18 -19.85 -20.34
N ASN A 48 -23.09 -20.53 -20.71
CA ASN A 48 -22.03 -20.96 -19.80
C ASN A 48 -21.00 -19.87 -19.47
N ILE A 49 -21.31 -18.60 -19.72
CA ILE A 49 -20.51 -17.47 -19.21
C ILE A 49 -21.27 -16.83 -18.05
N PHE A 50 -20.59 -16.67 -16.92
CA PHE A 50 -21.07 -15.94 -15.76
C PHE A 50 -20.20 -14.70 -15.54
N PHE A 51 -20.82 -13.52 -15.57
CA PHE A 51 -20.13 -12.26 -15.32
C PHE A 51 -20.33 -11.82 -13.87
N THR A 52 -19.26 -11.36 -13.24
CA THR A 52 -19.28 -10.69 -11.94
C THR A 52 -18.32 -9.50 -11.97
N ALA A 53 -18.57 -8.50 -11.13
CA ALA A 53 -17.82 -7.26 -11.14
C ALA A 53 -17.60 -6.70 -9.73
N ALA A 54 -16.48 -6.03 -9.54
CA ALA A 54 -16.19 -5.22 -8.36
C ALA A 54 -16.21 -3.73 -8.73
N ILE A 55 -16.65 -2.91 -7.78
CA ILE A 55 -16.73 -1.45 -7.91
C ILE A 55 -16.10 -0.81 -6.68
N ASN A 56 -15.49 0.36 -6.90
CA ASN A 56 -15.03 1.21 -5.82
C ASN A 56 -16.22 2.05 -5.29
N PRO A 57 -16.28 2.36 -3.99
CA PRO A 57 -17.35 3.20 -3.44
C PRO A 57 -17.30 4.60 -4.05
N HIS A 58 -18.46 5.12 -4.47
CA HIS A 58 -18.59 6.49 -4.96
C HIS A 58 -18.91 7.42 -3.77
N THR A 59 -17.91 8.16 -3.30
CA THR A 59 -18.10 9.21 -2.29
C THR A 59 -18.52 10.50 -2.98
N LYS A 60 -19.68 11.06 -2.64
CA LYS A 60 -20.06 12.42 -3.08
C LYS A 60 -19.30 13.41 -2.20
N PRO A 61 -18.53 14.36 -2.77
CA PRO A 61 -17.85 15.37 -1.97
C PRO A 61 -18.89 16.17 -1.19
N ASN A 62 -18.71 16.31 0.12
CA ASN A 62 -19.62 17.13 0.91
C ASN A 62 -19.48 18.59 0.45
N GLU A 63 -20.60 19.32 0.30
CA GLU A 63 -20.57 20.73 -0.11
C GLU A 63 -19.75 21.62 0.86
N ASN A 64 -19.53 21.15 2.09
CA ASN A 64 -18.72 21.78 3.13
C ASN A 64 -17.20 21.48 3.04
N GLU A 65 -16.75 20.63 2.10
CA GLU A 65 -15.34 20.23 1.95
C GLU A 65 -14.57 21.00 0.87
N LYS A 66 -15.19 22.01 0.23
CA LYS A 66 -14.55 22.80 -0.85
C LYS A 66 -13.26 23.53 -0.43
N ASP A 67 -13.00 23.67 0.88
CA ASP A 67 -11.81 24.32 1.45
C ASP A 67 -10.83 23.32 2.14
N ASP A 68 -11.08 22.01 2.10
CA ASP A 68 -10.23 21.05 2.81
C ASP A 68 -9.00 20.67 1.97
N ILE A 69 -7.89 21.40 2.17
CA ILE A 69 -6.56 21.07 1.62
C ILE A 69 -6.07 19.79 2.34
N SER A 70 -6.62 18.65 1.94
CA SER A 70 -6.15 17.35 2.40
C SER A 70 -5.04 16.86 1.48
N VAL A 71 -3.90 16.48 2.06
CA VAL A 71 -2.73 15.93 1.34
C VAL A 71 -3.06 14.61 0.63
N HIS A 72 -4.15 13.95 1.03
CA HIS A 72 -4.61 12.68 0.47
C HIS A 72 -5.98 12.84 -0.16
N ARG A 73 -6.09 12.50 -1.45
CA ARG A 73 -7.41 12.36 -2.10
C ARG A 73 -8.19 11.26 -1.39
N ARG A 74 -9.38 11.61 -0.91
CA ARG A 74 -10.27 10.73 -0.15
C ARG A 74 -11.23 9.92 -1.04
N ASP A 75 -11.34 10.33 -2.30
CA ASP A 75 -12.32 9.81 -3.24
C ASP A 75 -11.66 8.99 -4.35
N TYR A 76 -12.23 7.83 -4.65
CA TYR A 76 -11.94 7.15 -5.90
C TYR A 76 -12.48 7.98 -7.06
N LEU A 77 -11.68 8.10 -8.13
CA LEU A 77 -12.15 8.72 -9.36
C LEU A 77 -13.03 7.72 -10.10
N VAL A 78 -14.32 7.73 -9.81
CA VAL A 78 -15.29 6.77 -10.32
C VAL A 78 -16.52 7.44 -10.88
N HIS A 79 -17.15 6.77 -11.84
CA HIS A 79 -18.45 7.13 -12.37
C HIS A 79 -19.56 6.59 -11.47
N GLU A 80 -20.62 7.38 -11.29
CA GLU A 80 -21.86 6.91 -10.66
C GLU A 80 -22.45 5.78 -11.52
N LEU A 81 -22.92 4.72 -10.86
CA LEU A 81 -23.46 3.57 -11.57
C LEU A 81 -24.85 3.87 -12.14
N PRO A 82 -25.18 3.33 -13.32
CA PRO A 82 -26.56 3.32 -13.80
C PRO A 82 -27.51 2.64 -12.81
N GLU A 83 -28.75 3.13 -12.71
CA GLU A 83 -29.79 2.61 -11.81
C GLU A 83 -30.00 1.09 -11.94
N ALA A 84 -29.92 0.56 -13.16
CA ALA A 84 -30.06 -0.87 -13.42
C ALA A 84 -28.98 -1.72 -12.73
N LEU A 85 -27.79 -1.17 -12.49
CA LEU A 85 -26.70 -1.85 -11.78
C LEU A 85 -26.73 -1.61 -10.27
N GLU A 86 -27.48 -0.61 -9.78
CA GLU A 86 -27.56 -0.33 -8.35
C GLU A 86 -28.17 -1.50 -7.56
N HIS A 87 -29.23 -2.10 -8.11
CA HIS A 87 -29.91 -3.23 -7.47
C HIS A 87 -29.09 -4.52 -7.41
N LEU A 88 -27.96 -4.58 -8.12
CA LEU A 88 -27.06 -5.73 -8.12
C LEU A 88 -25.93 -5.61 -7.09
N LYS A 89 -25.82 -4.47 -6.39
CA LYS A 89 -24.74 -4.26 -5.43
C LYS A 89 -24.90 -5.12 -4.19
N CYS A 90 -23.83 -5.80 -3.83
CA CYS A 90 -23.63 -6.36 -2.50
C CYS A 90 -22.44 -5.66 -1.86
N ARG A 91 -22.57 -5.25 -0.59
CA ARG A 91 -21.45 -4.69 0.16
C ARG A 91 -20.60 -5.83 0.71
N TYR A 92 -19.35 -5.89 0.27
CA TYR A 92 -18.35 -6.70 0.95
C TYR A 92 -17.84 -5.94 2.17
N GLY A 93 -17.85 -6.58 3.33
CA GLY A 93 -17.36 -5.97 4.56
C GLY A 93 -15.85 -5.77 4.55
N SER A 94 -15.38 -4.87 5.41
CA SER A 94 -13.95 -4.69 5.66
C SER A 94 -13.34 -5.93 6.31
N LEU A 95 -12.07 -6.16 6.02
CA LEU A 95 -11.30 -7.28 6.55
C LEU A 95 -11.08 -7.09 8.06
N PRO A 96 -11.51 -8.02 8.93
CA PRO A 96 -11.31 -7.89 10.37
C PRO A 96 -9.83 -7.85 10.75
N ASP A 97 -9.46 -7.11 11.80
CA ASP A 97 -8.09 -6.99 12.29
C ASP A 97 -7.40 -8.34 12.55
N SER A 98 -8.16 -9.34 13.03
CA SER A 98 -7.65 -10.71 13.23
C SER A 98 -7.24 -11.37 11.92
N GLN A 99 -8.07 -11.26 10.89
CA GLN A 99 -7.79 -11.81 9.56
C GLN A 99 -6.65 -11.04 8.86
N LEU A 100 -6.56 -9.72 9.07
CA LEU A 100 -5.45 -8.91 8.57
C LEU A 100 -4.12 -9.33 9.21
N ARG A 101 -4.11 -9.55 10.53
CA ARG A 101 -2.94 -10.08 11.24
C ARG A 101 -2.54 -11.46 10.72
N ASP A 102 -3.49 -12.36 10.54
CA ASP A 102 -3.22 -13.71 10.01
C ASP A 102 -2.69 -13.65 8.57
N TYR A 103 -3.22 -12.74 7.74
CA TYR A 103 -2.71 -12.49 6.39
C TYR A 103 -1.24 -12.03 6.40
N ILE A 104 -0.90 -11.06 7.25
CA ILE A 104 0.47 -10.55 7.37
C ILE A 104 1.42 -11.64 7.88
N LYS A 105 1.01 -12.42 8.89
CA LYS A 105 1.82 -13.54 9.40
C LYS A 105 2.12 -14.57 8.33
N ARG A 106 1.10 -15.02 7.58
CA ARG A 106 1.31 -15.94 6.46
C ARG A 106 2.21 -15.36 5.37
N LYS A 107 2.14 -14.05 5.12
CA LYS A 107 3.04 -13.37 4.19
C LYS A 107 4.49 -13.36 4.69
N ILE A 108 4.72 -13.17 5.99
CA ILE A 108 6.05 -13.27 6.61
C ILE A 108 6.59 -14.69 6.47
N GLU A 109 5.79 -15.71 6.78
CA GLU A 109 6.15 -17.12 6.61
C GLU A 109 6.56 -17.44 5.17
N MET A 110 5.89 -16.84 4.18
CA MET A 110 6.22 -17.01 2.76
C MET A 110 7.55 -16.39 2.34
N LEU A 111 8.09 -15.42 3.08
CA LEU A 111 9.41 -14.85 2.80
C LEU A 111 10.55 -15.85 3.09
N ASP A 112 10.33 -16.78 4.02
CA ASP A 112 11.32 -17.80 4.41
C ASP A 112 11.39 -18.99 3.42
N ILE A 113 10.39 -19.13 2.54
CA ILE A 113 10.22 -20.32 1.69
C ILE A 113 10.98 -20.23 0.36
N ASN A 114 11.44 -19.04 -0.06
CA ASN A 114 11.73 -18.79 -1.49
C ASN A 114 13.19 -18.53 -1.91
N ASP A 115 14.23 -18.76 -1.11
CA ASP A 115 15.60 -18.70 -1.66
C ASP A 115 16.62 -19.61 -0.95
N ASP A 116 17.28 -20.46 -1.74
CA ASP A 116 18.43 -21.29 -1.33
C ASP A 116 19.72 -20.46 -1.20
N THR A 117 19.67 -19.17 -1.56
CA THR A 117 20.77 -18.21 -1.40
C THR A 117 20.43 -17.18 -0.33
N GLN A 118 21.14 -17.25 0.80
CA GLN A 118 21.10 -16.28 1.92
C GLN A 118 19.70 -15.95 2.46
N LYS A 119 19.16 -16.90 3.22
CA LYS A 119 17.97 -16.68 4.03
C LYS A 119 18.12 -15.45 4.92
N MET A 120 17.18 -14.52 4.79
CA MET A 120 16.89 -13.51 5.80
C MET A 120 16.57 -14.25 7.13
N PRO A 121 17.42 -14.20 8.17
CA PRO A 121 17.11 -14.83 9.44
C PRO A 121 16.11 -13.93 10.17
N LEU A 122 14.83 -14.11 9.85
CA LEU A 122 13.76 -13.54 10.66
C LEU A 122 13.59 -14.41 11.90
N ASP A 123 14.28 -14.08 12.97
CA ASP A 123 13.92 -14.65 14.27
C ASP A 123 12.50 -14.22 14.68
N ASP A 124 11.93 -14.91 15.67
CA ASP A 124 10.56 -14.65 16.14
C ASP A 124 10.35 -13.18 16.56
N TYR A 125 11.41 -12.52 17.04
CA TYR A 125 11.37 -11.12 17.43
C TYR A 125 11.20 -10.21 16.22
N VAL A 126 12.04 -10.36 15.19
CA VAL A 126 11.98 -9.57 13.95
C VAL A 126 10.65 -9.81 13.23
N GLN A 127 10.14 -11.05 13.20
CA GLN A 127 8.83 -11.35 12.65
C GLN A 127 7.71 -10.61 13.39
N SER A 128 7.76 -10.59 14.73
CA SER A 128 6.80 -9.84 15.54
C SER A 128 6.88 -8.34 15.29
N VAL A 129 8.09 -7.78 15.26
CA VAL A 129 8.33 -6.35 14.97
C VAL A 129 7.78 -5.98 13.60
N LEU A 130 8.04 -6.80 12.58
CA LEU A 130 7.52 -6.59 11.23
C LEU A 130 5.98 -6.62 11.20
N CYS A 131 5.38 -7.66 11.78
CA CYS A 131 3.94 -7.82 11.80
C CYS A 131 3.25 -6.65 12.52
N ASP A 132 3.70 -6.32 13.73
CA ASP A 132 3.09 -5.27 14.55
C ASP A 132 3.35 -3.87 13.98
N SER A 133 4.48 -3.64 13.30
CA SER A 133 4.77 -2.37 12.64
C SER A 133 3.87 -2.14 11.42
N ILE A 134 3.68 -3.16 10.57
CA ILE A 134 2.75 -3.06 9.43
C ILE A 134 1.32 -2.82 9.94
N LEU A 135 0.88 -3.58 10.95
CA LEU A 135 -0.46 -3.42 11.52
C LEU A 135 -0.66 -2.03 12.12
N SER A 136 0.31 -1.54 12.90
CA SER A 136 0.25 -0.22 13.53
C SER A 136 0.20 0.89 12.48
N ALA A 137 1.01 0.78 11.42
CA ALA A 137 1.02 1.74 10.32
C ALA A 137 -0.32 1.74 9.55
N GLN A 138 -0.84 0.56 9.23
CA GLN A 138 -2.14 0.38 8.57
C GLN A 138 -3.27 0.98 9.40
N GLN A 139 -3.35 0.62 10.68
CA GLN A 139 -4.37 1.13 11.59
C GLN A 139 -4.28 2.64 11.76
N PHE A 140 -3.07 3.18 11.88
CA PHE A 140 -2.85 4.63 11.95
C PHE A 140 -3.39 5.33 10.70
N CYS A 141 -3.03 4.85 9.51
CA CYS A 141 -3.51 5.44 8.26
C CYS A 141 -5.03 5.28 8.12
N MET A 142 -5.61 4.13 8.47
CA MET A 142 -7.05 3.91 8.44
C MET A 142 -7.80 4.91 9.35
N ILE A 143 -7.31 5.13 10.58
CA ILE A 143 -7.91 6.09 11.53
C ILE A 143 -7.70 7.53 11.05
N HIS A 144 -6.50 7.91 10.61
CA HIS A 144 -6.17 9.31 10.41
C HIS A 144 -6.33 9.81 8.97
N LEU A 145 -6.36 8.91 8.00
CA LEU A 145 -6.61 9.20 6.59
C LEU A 145 -8.00 8.75 6.15
N GLY A 146 -8.59 7.76 6.84
CA GLY A 146 -9.92 7.21 6.51
C GLY A 146 -11.10 7.76 7.31
N ALA A 147 -10.91 8.32 8.52
CA ALA A 147 -12.02 8.57 9.46
C ALA A 147 -12.87 9.84 9.24
N TYR A 148 -12.77 10.53 8.10
CA TYR A 148 -13.71 11.62 7.77
C TYR A 148 -14.87 11.19 6.85
N ALA A 149 -14.96 9.90 6.48
CA ALA A 149 -16.17 9.34 5.89
C ALA A 149 -17.27 9.28 6.95
N LEU A 150 -18.13 10.29 6.93
CA LEU A 150 -19.11 10.64 7.94
C LEU A 150 -20.34 9.72 7.87
N ASP A 151 -20.17 8.41 8.09
CA ASP A 151 -21.24 7.49 8.47
C ASP A 151 -20.65 6.13 8.91
N THR A 152 -20.39 5.98 10.21
CA THR A 152 -20.30 4.72 10.98
C THR A 152 -19.57 3.49 10.38
N THR A 153 -18.82 3.67 9.30
CA THR A 153 -18.12 2.65 8.53
C THR A 153 -16.68 3.12 8.40
N VAL A 154 -15.82 2.40 9.12
CA VAL A 154 -14.38 2.63 9.23
C VAL A 154 -13.79 2.89 7.84
N GLY A 155 -13.02 3.97 7.70
CA GLY A 155 -12.56 4.49 6.41
C GLY A 155 -12.01 3.44 5.45
N GLU A 156 -12.84 3.07 4.47
CA GLU A 156 -12.61 1.97 3.52
C GLU A 156 -11.56 2.31 2.44
N ASN A 157 -11.07 3.55 2.38
CA ASN A 157 -10.43 4.09 1.19
C ASN A 157 -8.92 4.35 1.29
N SER A 158 -8.28 4.22 2.46
CA SER A 158 -6.93 4.76 2.60
C SER A 158 -5.80 3.75 2.60
N VAL A 159 -6.09 2.47 2.91
CA VAL A 159 -5.02 1.48 3.05
C VAL A 159 -5.39 0.11 2.48
N SER A 160 -4.65 -0.31 1.46
CA SER A 160 -4.94 -1.49 0.65
C SER A 160 -3.93 -2.62 0.91
N GLN A 161 -4.33 -3.86 0.61
CA GLN A 161 -3.41 -5.00 0.57
C GLN A 161 -2.19 -4.72 -0.34
N ARG A 162 -2.32 -3.82 -1.33
CA ARG A 162 -1.21 -3.41 -2.21
C ARG A 162 -0.09 -2.71 -1.42
N GLU A 163 -0.41 -1.90 -0.41
CA GLU A 163 0.61 -1.25 0.42
C GLU A 163 1.32 -2.25 1.33
N ILE A 164 0.59 -3.23 1.87
CA ILE A 164 1.19 -4.33 2.63
C ILE A 164 2.16 -5.12 1.75
N GLN A 165 1.75 -5.46 0.52
CA GLN A 165 2.64 -6.13 -0.44
C GLN A 165 3.88 -5.29 -0.77
N ARG A 166 3.70 -3.97 -0.97
CA ARG A 166 4.84 -3.07 -1.20
C ARG A 166 5.79 -3.03 -0.01
N CYS A 167 5.30 -3.06 1.23
CA CYS A 167 6.17 -3.17 2.41
C CYS A 167 7.07 -4.39 2.29
N PHE A 168 6.52 -5.56 1.94
CA PHE A 168 7.31 -6.78 1.78
C PHE A 168 8.32 -6.70 0.64
N SER A 169 7.94 -6.12 -0.51
CA SER A 169 8.88 -5.92 -1.63
C SER A 169 10.02 -4.96 -1.28
N ILE A 170 9.75 -3.91 -0.52
CA ILE A 170 10.76 -2.92 -0.13
C ILE A 170 11.66 -3.47 0.97
N ILE A 171 11.13 -4.29 1.89
CA ILE A 171 11.95 -4.99 2.88
C ILE A 171 12.93 -5.90 2.17
N ASP A 172 12.46 -6.72 1.23
CA ASP A 172 13.33 -7.60 0.42
C ASP A 172 14.42 -6.79 -0.32
N PHE A 173 14.06 -5.63 -0.88
CA PHE A 173 15.02 -4.72 -1.51
C PHE A 173 16.10 -4.22 -0.54
N PHE A 174 15.71 -3.63 0.61
CA PHE A 174 16.68 -3.14 1.59
C PHE A 174 17.49 -4.28 2.21
N TRP A 175 16.88 -5.46 2.33
CA TRP A 175 17.56 -6.65 2.78
C TRP A 175 18.68 -7.03 1.83
N LYS A 176 18.39 -7.21 0.53
CA LYS A 176 19.40 -7.50 -0.49
C LYS A 176 20.47 -6.42 -0.56
N LEU A 177 20.07 -5.14 -0.55
CA LEU A 177 21.00 -4.02 -0.59
C LEU A 177 21.95 -3.96 0.61
N ARG A 178 21.51 -4.35 1.81
CA ARG A 178 22.36 -4.34 3.01
C ARG A 178 23.13 -5.63 3.17
N TYR A 179 22.50 -6.77 2.95
CA TYR A 179 23.12 -8.07 3.20
C TYR A 179 24.02 -8.50 2.04
N ASP A 180 23.69 -8.26 0.77
CA ASP A 180 24.52 -8.73 -0.34
C ASP A 180 25.77 -7.86 -0.53
N ASP A 181 25.65 -6.53 -0.37
CA ASP A 181 26.79 -5.61 -0.49
C ASP A 181 27.70 -5.65 0.76
N GLU A 182 27.14 -5.61 1.99
CA GLU A 182 27.97 -5.60 3.21
C GLU A 182 28.60 -6.97 3.52
N LEU A 183 28.00 -8.11 3.10
CA LEU A 183 28.64 -9.42 3.25
C LEU A 183 29.80 -9.62 2.27
N ASN A 184 29.74 -9.01 1.09
CA ASN A 184 30.87 -9.02 0.16
C ASN A 184 32.03 -8.17 0.69
N ASP A 185 31.75 -6.97 1.20
CA ASP A 185 32.77 -6.10 1.82
C ASP A 185 33.39 -6.70 3.10
N ARG A 186 32.60 -7.37 3.95
CA ARG A 186 33.10 -8.05 5.17
C ARG A 186 34.01 -9.24 4.85
N ARG A 187 33.69 -10.01 3.79
CA ARG A 187 34.52 -11.12 3.33
C ARG A 187 35.86 -10.65 2.76
N GLU A 188 35.88 -9.47 2.14
CA GLU A 188 37.11 -8.90 1.60
C GLU A 188 37.99 -8.25 2.69
N ASN A 189 37.40 -7.66 3.73
CA ASN A 189 38.14 -6.88 4.72
C ASN A 189 38.50 -7.62 6.03
N ASN A 190 38.00 -8.84 6.29
CA ASN A 190 38.19 -9.56 7.57
C ASN A 190 37.82 -8.74 8.83
N ASP A 191 36.87 -7.81 8.68
CA ASP A 191 36.41 -6.98 9.79
C ASP A 191 35.32 -7.73 10.58
N ASP A 192 35.64 -8.05 11.84
CA ASP A 192 34.75 -8.70 12.81
C ASP A 192 33.92 -7.67 13.61
N ASP A 193 33.76 -6.46 13.06
CA ASP A 193 33.15 -5.34 13.76
C ASP A 193 31.61 -5.46 13.75
N ASN A 194 31.04 -5.57 14.96
CA ASN A 194 29.64 -5.92 15.19
C ASN A 194 28.69 -4.73 14.90
N ASP A 195 29.20 -3.50 14.90
CA ASP A 195 28.42 -2.27 14.70
C ASP A 195 27.95 -2.06 13.25
N ASN A 196 28.59 -2.72 12.28
CA ASN A 196 28.18 -2.69 10.86
C ASN A 196 27.32 -3.89 10.46
N ALA A 197 26.80 -4.66 11.44
CA ALA A 197 25.97 -5.82 11.11
C ALA A 197 24.64 -5.32 10.55
N PRO A 198 24.13 -5.94 9.47
CA PRO A 198 22.89 -5.49 8.88
C PRO A 198 21.75 -5.55 9.92
N ASN A 199 21.11 -4.42 10.20
CA ASN A 199 20.05 -4.35 11.21
C ASN A 199 18.68 -4.63 10.57
N PRO A 200 18.06 -5.80 10.83
CA PRO A 200 16.76 -6.14 10.23
C PRO A 200 15.66 -5.14 10.59
N VAL A 201 15.72 -4.57 11.79
CA VAL A 201 14.76 -3.57 12.27
C VAL A 201 14.88 -2.27 11.47
N ALA A 202 16.08 -1.90 11.02
CA ALA A 202 16.30 -0.74 10.16
C ALA A 202 15.67 -0.94 8.77
N CYS A 203 15.82 -2.13 8.17
CA CYS A 203 15.15 -2.47 6.90
C CYS A 203 13.63 -2.38 7.02
N ILE A 204 13.07 -2.88 8.13
CA ILE A 204 11.63 -2.76 8.42
C ILE A 204 11.24 -1.28 8.55
N ALA A 205 11.99 -0.50 9.33
CA ALA A 205 11.70 0.90 9.57
C ALA A 205 11.66 1.68 8.26
N LEU A 206 12.70 1.55 7.42
CA LEU A 206 12.80 2.20 6.11
C LEU A 206 11.63 1.84 5.19
N SER A 207 11.24 0.57 5.18
CA SER A 207 10.14 0.09 4.34
C SER A 207 8.79 0.67 4.77
N ILE A 208 8.54 0.73 6.08
CA ILE A 208 7.37 1.42 6.63
C ILE A 208 7.43 2.92 6.33
N ALA A 209 8.62 3.52 6.40
CA ALA A 209 8.77 4.94 6.17
C ALA A 209 8.45 5.36 4.74
N LEU A 210 8.96 4.61 3.75
CA LEU A 210 8.67 4.84 2.33
C LEU A 210 7.19 4.70 1.98
N ILE A 211 6.48 3.77 2.62
CA ILE A 211 5.08 3.50 2.29
C ILE A 211 4.09 4.40 3.04
N TYR A 212 4.38 4.76 4.29
CA TYR A 212 3.43 5.47 5.15
C TYR A 212 3.98 6.81 5.67
N TYR A 213 5.20 6.84 6.20
CA TYR A 213 5.72 8.00 6.92
C TYR A 213 5.91 9.23 6.02
N PHE A 214 6.62 9.11 4.90
CA PHE A 214 6.96 10.27 4.06
C PHE A 214 5.75 10.90 3.37
N ARG A 215 4.64 10.16 3.28
CA ARG A 215 3.37 10.65 2.75
C ARG A 215 2.66 11.64 3.69
N LEU A 216 2.99 11.61 4.97
CA LEU A 216 2.41 12.48 5.98
C LEU A 216 3.14 13.83 6.00
N PRO A 217 2.45 14.95 6.28
CA PRO A 217 3.10 16.23 6.54
C PRO A 217 3.84 16.22 7.87
N THR A 218 4.85 17.06 8.01
CA THR A 218 5.46 17.41 9.29
C THR A 218 4.58 18.39 10.07
N VAL A 219 4.84 18.58 11.36
CA VAL A 219 4.22 19.67 12.14
C VAL A 219 4.56 21.04 11.53
N ALA A 220 5.78 21.21 11.03
CA ALA A 220 6.20 22.45 10.35
C ALA A 220 5.36 22.71 9.09
N ASP A 221 5.13 21.68 8.26
CA ASP A 221 4.26 21.78 7.09
C ASP A 221 2.84 22.21 7.48
N ARG A 222 2.28 21.67 8.58
CA ARG A 222 0.95 22.09 9.04
C ARG A 222 0.88 23.58 9.38
N VAL A 223 1.90 24.09 10.08
CA VAL A 223 1.97 25.50 10.46
C VAL A 223 2.14 26.40 9.23
N GLN A 224 2.94 25.96 8.26
CA GLN A 224 3.22 26.73 7.04
C GLN A 224 2.04 26.76 6.06
N TYR A 225 1.33 25.64 5.89
CA TYR A 225 0.29 25.48 4.87
C TYR A 225 -1.15 25.67 5.40
N GLY A 226 -1.32 26.00 6.68
CA GLY A 226 -2.60 26.33 7.30
C GLY A 226 -3.42 25.09 7.66
N ASP A 227 -3.37 24.70 8.94
CA ASP A 227 -4.22 23.69 9.60
C ASP A 227 -4.61 22.47 8.75
N LEU A 228 -3.61 21.82 8.14
CA LEU A 228 -3.79 20.51 7.52
C LEU A 228 -4.39 19.54 8.57
N LYS A 229 -5.62 19.08 8.33
CA LYS A 229 -6.32 18.16 9.25
C LYS A 229 -5.76 16.73 9.25
N SER A 230 -4.85 16.41 8.32
CA SER A 230 -4.22 15.10 8.19
C SER A 230 -3.14 14.86 9.23
N ALA A 231 -3.09 13.67 9.85
CA ALA A 231 -2.06 13.25 10.82
C ALA A 231 -0.62 13.60 10.39
N THR A 232 0.25 13.90 11.36
CA THR A 232 1.65 14.24 11.08
C THR A 232 2.61 13.05 11.18
N ARG A 233 3.78 13.21 10.58
CA ARG A 233 4.95 12.31 10.73
C ARG A 233 5.32 12.06 12.18
N GLU A 234 5.29 13.07 13.02
CA GLU A 234 5.63 12.99 14.45
C GLU A 234 4.58 12.19 15.23
N GLN A 235 3.30 12.31 14.86
CA GLN A 235 2.24 11.47 15.43
C GLN A 235 2.42 10.01 15.02
N PHE A 236 2.75 9.76 13.76
CA PHE A 236 3.04 8.42 13.24
C PHE A 236 4.26 7.80 13.93
N SER A 237 5.38 8.54 14.01
CA SER A 237 6.61 8.09 14.66
C SER A 237 6.37 7.69 16.12
N LYS A 238 5.58 8.46 16.88
CA LYS A 238 5.21 8.10 18.26
C LYS A 238 4.48 6.76 18.36
N VAL A 239 3.64 6.43 17.38
CA VAL A 239 2.93 5.15 17.36
C VAL A 239 3.89 4.02 17.02
N LEU A 240 4.69 4.18 15.98
CA LEU A 240 5.66 3.16 15.54
C LEU A 240 6.80 2.96 16.56
N SER A 241 7.14 3.99 17.35
CA SER A 241 8.15 3.91 18.41
C SER A 241 7.81 2.90 19.51
N ARG A 242 6.55 2.44 19.60
CA ARG A 242 6.14 1.37 20.51
C ARG A 242 6.63 -0.01 20.08
N THR A 243 6.86 -0.18 18.77
CA THR A 243 7.28 -1.45 18.17
C THR A 243 8.73 -1.38 17.70
N ILE A 244 9.14 -0.24 17.13
CA ILE A 244 10.51 0.04 16.66
C ILE A 244 11.05 1.23 17.49
N PRO A 245 11.82 0.99 18.56
CA PRO A 245 12.37 2.06 19.38
C PRO A 245 13.17 3.08 18.55
N ASN A 246 12.97 4.37 18.81
CA ASN A 246 13.63 5.48 18.11
C ASN A 246 13.43 5.43 16.59
N PHE A 247 12.21 5.08 16.14
CA PHE A 247 11.86 4.94 14.73
C PHE A 247 12.33 6.14 13.88
N ASP A 248 12.04 7.36 14.30
CA ASP A 248 12.47 8.59 13.62
C ASP A 248 13.99 8.73 13.53
N CYS A 249 14.71 8.42 14.61
CA CYS A 249 16.17 8.45 14.61
C CYS A 249 16.74 7.43 13.62
N ILE A 250 16.20 6.21 13.57
CA ILE A 250 16.63 5.18 12.61
C ILE A 250 16.43 5.68 11.18
N ILE A 251 15.26 6.25 10.87
CA ILE A 251 15.01 6.81 9.54
C ILE A 251 16.00 7.90 9.19
N GLN A 252 16.23 8.85 10.11
CA GLN A 252 17.14 9.96 9.86
C GLN A 252 18.58 9.47 9.63
N THR A 253 19.09 8.56 10.47
CA THR A 253 20.43 7.98 10.32
C THR A 253 20.59 7.24 8.99
N GLU A 254 19.58 6.45 8.59
CA GLU A 254 19.65 5.71 7.33
C GLU A 254 19.53 6.65 6.11
N LEU A 255 18.69 7.69 6.16
CA LEU A 255 18.62 8.71 5.12
C LEU A 255 19.96 9.43 4.95
N GLU A 256 20.60 9.84 6.03
CA GLU A 256 21.93 10.48 6.00
C GLU A 256 22.99 9.57 5.38
N ARG A 257 22.88 8.25 5.60
CA ARG A 257 23.77 7.25 5.00
C ARG A 257 23.54 7.07 3.49
N PHE A 258 22.30 7.20 3.03
CA PHE A 258 21.98 7.09 1.60
C PHE A 258 22.22 8.39 0.83
N VAL A 259 21.79 9.52 1.39
CA VAL A 259 21.83 10.84 0.77
C VAL A 259 23.19 11.50 1.04
N THR A 260 24.24 10.96 0.41
CA THR A 260 25.59 11.52 0.47
C THR A 260 25.93 12.22 -0.85
N HIS A 261 26.92 13.13 -0.79
CA HIS A 261 27.50 13.74 -2.00
C HIS A 261 28.17 12.73 -2.94
N GLU A 262 28.48 11.53 -2.45
CA GLU A 262 29.06 10.44 -3.24
C GLU A 262 27.98 9.67 -4.01
N ASN A 263 26.80 9.50 -3.40
CA ASN A 263 25.67 8.78 -4.01
C ASN A 263 24.75 9.68 -4.85
N PHE A 264 24.79 11.00 -4.63
CA PHE A 264 23.96 11.96 -5.36
C PHE A 264 24.79 13.10 -5.95
N LEU A 265 24.63 13.34 -7.25
CA LEU A 265 25.17 14.52 -7.93
C LEU A 265 24.32 15.75 -7.55
N ILE A 266 24.69 16.40 -6.46
CA ILE A 266 24.02 17.62 -6.01
C ILE A 266 24.59 18.82 -6.76
N PRO A 267 23.78 19.58 -7.52
CA PRO A 267 24.26 20.74 -8.28
C PRO A 267 24.87 21.79 -7.36
N ASN A 268 25.98 22.39 -7.80
CA ASN A 268 26.65 23.46 -7.06
C ASN A 268 25.69 24.62 -6.74
N GLY A 269 25.54 24.94 -5.45
CA GLY A 269 24.66 25.99 -4.94
C GLY A 269 23.34 25.52 -4.33
N VAL A 270 23.04 24.21 -4.36
CA VAL A 270 21.91 23.62 -3.64
C VAL A 270 22.40 23.06 -2.30
N ALA A 271 21.88 23.56 -1.19
CA ALA A 271 22.15 22.99 0.13
C ALA A 271 21.30 21.72 0.34
N LEU A 272 21.93 20.64 0.83
CA LEU A 272 21.22 19.53 1.45
C LEU A 272 20.48 20.07 2.66
N ASN A 273 19.19 20.24 2.51
CA ASN A 273 18.30 20.47 3.64
C ASN A 273 17.36 19.27 3.73
N GLN A 274 16.73 19.12 4.89
CA GLN A 274 15.85 17.97 5.16
C GLN A 274 14.68 17.87 4.18
N ALA A 275 14.32 18.95 3.48
CA ALA A 275 13.32 18.93 2.41
C ALA A 275 13.85 18.32 1.09
N VAL A 276 15.14 18.50 0.79
CA VAL A 276 15.82 17.86 -0.35
C VAL A 276 16.07 16.38 -0.05
N GLU A 277 16.56 16.04 1.15
CA GLU A 277 16.78 14.64 1.58
C GLU A 277 15.50 13.80 1.54
N ASN A 278 14.36 14.36 1.94
CA ASN A 278 13.07 13.66 1.92
C ASN A 278 12.41 13.58 0.53
N ARG A 279 12.95 14.26 -0.49
CA ARG A 279 12.39 14.33 -1.85
C ARG A 279 13.25 13.60 -2.89
N ILE A 280 14.47 13.27 -2.52
CA ILE A 280 15.39 12.40 -3.27
C ILE A 280 15.05 10.95 -2.91
#